data_AF-A0A842VHB4-F1
#
_entry.id   AF-A0A842VHB4-F1
#
_cell.length_a   1.000
_cell.length_b   1.000
_cell.length_c   1.000
_cell.angle_alpha   90.00
_cell.angle_beta   90.00
_cell.angle_gamma   90.00
#
_symmetry.space_group_name_H-M   'P 1'
#
loop_
_entity.id
_entity.type
_entity.pdbx_description
1 polymer ?
#
loop_
_entity_poly.entity_id
_entity_poly.type
_entity_poly.pdbx_seq_one_letter_code
_entity_poly.pdbx_strand_id
1 'polypeptide(L)'
;MKCCCIPSQTSDSSPKSGFEQIIDFFNELEVNKPVTIAEVVEKTNFSWSFVKKTLKKLSEEEYCGFHFEKSGSTWISWKDRDKILPKMEDTCSRFLDDD
;
A
#
# COMPACT_ATOMS: atom_id res chain seq x y z
N MET A 1 15.90 -10.65 -10.22
CA MET A 1 14.78 -10.07 -10.98
C MET A 1 14.58 -8.63 -10.52
N LYS A 2 14.45 -7.67 -11.44
CA LYS A 2 14.15 -6.26 -11.13
C LYS A 2 12.63 -6.08 -11.21
N CYS A 3 11.98 -5.64 -10.13
CA CYS A 3 10.58 -5.25 -10.17
C CYS A 3 10.45 -3.98 -11.02
N CYS A 4 9.91 -4.11 -12.23
CA CYS A 4 9.46 -2.98 -13.04
C CYS A 4 8.11 -2.53 -12.49
N CYS A 5 8.07 -1.41 -11.76
CA CYS A 5 6.82 -0.78 -11.36
C CYS A 5 6.68 0.49 -12.23
N ILE A 6 5.69 0.53 -13.12
CA ILE A 6 5.33 1.71 -13.92
C ILE A 6 4.28 2.50 -13.13
N PRO A 7 4.31 3.84 -13.09
CA PRO A 7 3.27 4.63 -12.42
C PRO A 7 1.93 4.52 -13.16
N SER A 8 0.98 3.79 -12.60
CA SER A 8 -0.42 3.79 -13.05
C SER A 8 -1.12 5.05 -12.50
N GLN A 9 -1.46 5.99 -13.39
CA GLN A 9 -2.43 7.04 -13.09
C GLN A 9 -3.83 6.47 -13.33
N THR A 10 -4.65 6.37 -12.29
CA THR A 10 -6.10 6.21 -12.43
C THR A 10 -6.79 7.21 -11.52
N SER A 11 -7.17 8.32 -12.14
CA SER A 11 -8.19 9.24 -11.66
C SER A 11 -9.56 8.58 -11.80
N ASP A 12 -10.21 8.20 -10.71
CA ASP A 12 -11.64 7.92 -10.71
C ASP A 12 -12.29 8.49 -9.44
N SER A 13 -13.32 9.31 -9.65
CA SER A 13 -13.98 10.12 -8.62
C SER A 13 -15.09 9.31 -7.94
N SER A 14 -14.71 8.19 -7.34
CA SER A 14 -15.58 7.36 -6.50
C SER A 14 -15.36 7.70 -5.02
N PRO A 15 -16.35 7.53 -4.12
CA PRO A 15 -16.12 7.73 -2.69
C PRO A 15 -14.99 6.82 -2.24
N LYS A 16 -13.84 7.43 -1.88
CA LYS A 16 -12.61 6.70 -1.53
C LYS A 16 -12.93 5.63 -0.50
N SER A 17 -12.72 4.38 -0.86
CA SER A 17 -12.85 3.26 0.05
C SER A 17 -11.87 3.43 1.22
N GLY A 18 -12.19 2.85 2.38
CA GLY A 18 -11.27 2.90 3.54
C GLY A 18 -9.88 2.31 3.23
N PHE A 19 -9.78 1.48 2.20
CA PHE A 19 -8.52 0.98 1.65
C PHE A 19 -7.72 2.08 0.94
N GLU A 20 -8.35 2.84 0.03
CA GLU A 20 -7.72 3.96 -0.68
C GLU A 20 -7.29 5.07 0.28
N GLN A 21 -8.09 5.36 1.32
CA GLN A 21 -7.70 6.34 2.34
C GLN A 21 -6.42 5.93 3.09
N ILE A 22 -6.23 4.62 3.34
CA ILE A 22 -5.00 4.12 3.95
C ILE A 22 -3.83 4.23 2.97
N ILE A 23 -4.02 3.90 1.68
CA ILE A 23 -2.98 4.07 0.66
C ILE A 23 -2.57 5.54 0.52
N ASP A 24 -3.53 6.46 0.47
CA ASP A 24 -3.28 7.89 0.39
C ASP A 24 -2.48 8.40 1.59
N PHE A 25 -2.81 7.94 2.81
CA PHE A 25 -2.04 8.24 4.01
C PHE A 25 -0.56 7.84 3.87
N PHE A 26 -0.28 6.66 3.33
CA PHE A 26 1.12 6.26 3.09
C PHE A 26 1.75 7.04 1.94
N ASN A 27 1.01 7.36 0.89
CA ASN A 27 1.54 8.18 -0.20
C ASN A 27 1.99 9.57 0.29
N GLU A 28 1.30 10.15 1.27
CA GLU A 28 1.69 11.42 1.92
C GLU A 28 2.82 11.28 2.94
N LEU A 29 3.10 10.07 3.42
CA LEU A 29 4.18 9.81 4.39
C LEU A 29 5.56 10.08 3.77
N GLU A 30 6.59 10.28 4.58
CA GLU A 30 7.97 10.34 4.10
C GLU A 30 8.51 8.93 3.77
N VAL A 31 9.39 8.85 2.78
CA VAL A 31 10.04 7.59 2.38
C VAL A 31 10.97 7.09 3.49
N ASN A 32 10.99 5.78 3.71
CA ASN A 32 11.77 5.09 4.75
C ASN A 32 11.46 5.54 6.18
N LYS A 33 10.26 6.06 6.43
CA LYS A 33 9.78 6.41 7.76
C LYS A 33 8.90 5.27 8.33
N PRO A 34 9.40 4.49 9.30
CA PRO A 34 8.61 3.46 9.94
C PRO A 34 7.53 4.09 10.81
N VAL A 35 6.28 3.66 10.58
CA VAL A 35 5.12 4.01 11.38
C VAL A 35 4.52 2.76 12.00
N THR A 36 4.00 2.89 13.21
CA THR A 36 3.36 1.77 13.91
C THR A 36 1.89 1.68 13.52
N ILE A 37 1.27 0.49 13.65
CA ILE A 37 -0.19 0.37 13.46
C ILE A 37 -0.97 1.36 14.33
N ALA A 38 -0.51 1.60 15.56
CA ALA A 38 -1.18 2.53 16.47
C ALA A 38 -1.23 3.96 15.88
N GLU A 39 -0.11 4.42 15.30
CA GLU A 39 -0.06 5.73 14.66
C GLU A 39 -0.96 5.80 13.42
N VAL A 40 -1.02 4.74 12.61
CA VAL A 40 -1.93 4.67 11.46
C VAL A 40 -3.39 4.72 11.92
N VAL A 41 -3.73 4.01 13.00
CA VAL A 41 -5.07 4.01 13.62
C VAL A 41 -5.45 5.40 14.10
N GLU A 42 -4.55 6.10 14.79
CA GLU A 42 -4.79 7.47 15.27
C GLU A 42 -4.99 8.46 14.12
N LYS A 43 -4.18 8.35 13.06
CA LYS A 43 -4.22 9.27 11.91
C LYS A 43 -5.41 9.04 11.00
N THR A 44 -5.78 7.78 10.77
CA THR A 44 -6.87 7.40 9.85
C THR A 44 -8.23 7.28 10.54
N ASN A 45 -8.25 7.28 11.88
CA ASN A 45 -9.44 7.05 12.71
C ASN A 45 -10.16 5.72 12.45
N PHE A 46 -9.47 4.75 11.84
CA PHE A 46 -10.02 3.42 11.60
C PHE A 46 -9.78 2.47 12.77
N SER A 47 -10.62 1.43 12.84
CA SER A 47 -10.43 0.31 13.77
C SER A 47 -9.07 -0.36 13.59
N TRP A 48 -8.40 -0.70 14.69
CA TRP A 48 -7.13 -1.44 14.68
C TRP A 48 -7.21 -2.74 13.87
N SER A 49 -8.30 -3.48 14.00
CA SER A 49 -8.52 -4.72 13.24
C SER A 49 -8.68 -4.46 11.75
N PHE A 50 -9.30 -3.33 11.37
CA PHE A 50 -9.44 -2.93 9.98
C PHE A 50 -8.08 -2.54 9.40
N VAL A 51 -7.35 -1.63 10.05
CA VAL A 51 -6.00 -1.21 9.63
C VAL A 51 -5.09 -2.41 9.48
N LYS A 52 -5.00 -3.28 10.50
CA LYS A 52 -4.15 -4.47 10.44
C LYS A 52 -4.49 -5.40 9.27
N LYS A 53 -5.79 -5.64 9.01
CA LYS A 53 -6.23 -6.45 7.86
C LYS A 53 -5.82 -5.79 6.54
N THR A 54 -5.99 -4.48 6.43
CA THR A 54 -5.62 -3.71 5.23
C THR A 54 -4.11 -3.71 4.98
N LEU A 55 -3.28 -3.45 5.99
CA LEU A 55 -1.82 -3.49 5.86
C LEU A 55 -1.31 -4.89 5.51
N LYS A 56 -1.90 -5.93 6.12
CA LYS A 56 -1.57 -7.31 5.78
C LYS A 56 -1.95 -7.62 4.33
N LYS A 57 -3.12 -7.17 3.88
CA LYS A 57 -3.57 -7.29 2.49
C LYS A 57 -2.62 -6.59 1.51
N LEU A 58 -2.22 -5.34 1.78
CA LEU A 58 -1.24 -4.60 0.97
C LEU A 58 0.10 -5.33 0.85
N SER A 59 0.56 -5.93 1.94
CA SER A 59 1.79 -6.73 1.95
C SER A 59 1.64 -8.06 1.21
N GLU A 60 0.48 -8.71 1.28
CA GLU A 60 0.19 -10.01 0.63
C GLU A 60 -0.06 -9.84 -0.87
N GLU A 61 -0.68 -8.74 -1.30
CA GLU A 61 -0.89 -8.36 -2.71
C GLU A 61 0.38 -7.80 -3.36
N GLU A 62 1.52 -7.84 -2.64
CA GLU A 62 2.85 -7.47 -3.14
C GLU A 62 2.87 -6.09 -3.82
N TYR A 63 2.16 -5.12 -3.23
CA TYR A 63 2.20 -3.73 -3.68
C TYR A 63 3.65 -3.24 -3.67
N CYS A 64 4.14 -2.80 -4.83
CA CYS A 64 5.45 -2.20 -4.97
C CYS A 64 5.53 -0.97 -4.06
N GLY A 65 6.59 -0.86 -3.27
CA GLY A 65 6.80 0.35 -2.49
C GLY A 65 6.41 0.25 -1.01
N PHE A 66 5.84 -0.87 -0.56
CA PHE A 66 5.25 -1.02 0.77
C PHE A 66 5.85 -2.20 1.54
N HIS A 67 6.14 -1.96 2.81
CA HIS A 67 6.68 -2.96 3.73
C HIS A 67 5.85 -2.99 5.00
N PHE A 68 5.60 -4.21 5.50
CA PHE A 68 4.87 -4.44 6.74
C PHE A 68 5.44 -5.67 7.45
N GLU A 69 5.96 -5.47 8.66
CA GLU A 69 6.53 -6.56 9.44
C GLU A 69 6.25 -6.40 10.94
N LYS A 70 6.47 -7.50 11.66
CA LYS A 70 6.39 -7.50 13.12
C LYS A 70 7.78 -7.27 13.71
N SER A 71 7.98 -6.15 14.38
CA SER A 71 9.19 -5.82 15.13
C SER A 71 8.93 -5.95 16.63
N GLY A 72 9.47 -7.01 17.23
CA GLY A 72 9.24 -7.35 18.64
C GLY A 72 7.77 -7.63 18.94
N SER A 73 7.16 -6.81 19.80
CA SER A 73 5.72 -6.88 20.14
C SER A 73 4.83 -6.01 19.24
N THR A 74 5.41 -5.18 18.38
CA THR A 74 4.69 -4.17 17.60
C THR A 74 4.76 -4.48 16.11
N TRP A 75 3.74 -4.05 15.37
CA TRP A 75 3.74 -4.11 13.92
C TRP A 75 4.11 -2.75 13.35
N ILE A 76 5.06 -2.75 12.43
CA ILE A 76 5.60 -1.56 11.78
C ILE A 76 5.36 -1.66 10.27
N SER A 77 5.09 -0.52 9.66
CA SER A 77 4.94 -0.37 8.22
C SER A 77 5.70 0.85 7.73
N TRP A 78 6.27 0.78 6.53
CA TRP A 78 6.90 1.91 5.87
C TRP A 78 6.80 1.75 4.36
N LYS A 79 7.13 2.82 3.65
CA LYS A 79 7.32 2.79 2.20
C LYS A 79 8.77 3.07 1.83
N ASP A 80 9.28 2.40 0.81
CA ASP A 80 10.63 2.64 0.26
C ASP A 80 10.60 3.56 -0.98
N ARG A 81 9.42 4.03 -1.39
CA ARG A 81 9.20 4.91 -2.56
C ARG A 81 8.22 6.04 -2.25
N ASP A 82 8.15 7.04 -3.13
CA ASP A 82 7.17 8.14 -3.01
C ASP A 82 5.72 7.67 -3.06
N LYS A 83 5.40 6.68 -3.89
CA LYS A 83 4.04 6.14 -4.03
C LYS A 83 4.03 4.62 -3.94
N ILE A 84 3.01 4.09 -3.28
CA ILE A 84 2.69 2.65 -3.29
C ILE A 84 1.97 2.35 -4.60
N LEU A 85 2.48 1.38 -5.37
CA LEU A 85 1.95 1.02 -6.68
C LEU A 85 1.37 -0.40 -6.64
N PRO A 86 0.20 -0.65 -7.25
CA PRO A 86 -0.34 -2.00 -7.39
C PRO A 86 0.59 -2.86 -8.24
N LYS A 87 0.59 -4.18 -7.98
CA LYS A 87 1.37 -5.13 -8.76
C LYS A 87 0.82 -5.25 -10.18
N MET A 88 1.74 -5.40 -11.13
CA MET A 88 1.47 -5.36 -12.58
C MET A 88 0.57 -6.49 -13.11
N GLU A 89 0.38 -7.57 -12.34
CA GLU A 89 -0.47 -8.70 -12.74
C GLU A 89 -1.98 -8.37 -12.81
N ASP A 90 -2.40 -7.26 -12.19
CA ASP A 90 -3.75 -6.70 -12.31
C ASP A 90 -3.88 -5.64 -13.43
N THR A 91 -2.80 -5.35 -14.14
CA THR A 91 -2.81 -4.39 -15.26
C THR A 91 -2.88 -5.15 -16.59
N CYS A 92 -3.47 -4.53 -17.63
CA CYS A 92 -3.80 -5.12 -18.94
C CYS A 92 -2.64 -5.84 -19.69
N SER A 93 -1.44 -5.89 -19.14
CA SER A 93 -0.30 -6.71 -19.59
C SER A 93 -0.61 -8.21 -19.72
N ARG A 94 -1.62 -8.76 -19.03
CA ARG A 94 -2.07 -10.14 -19.26
C ARG A 94 -2.79 -10.33 -20.61
N PHE A 95 -3.30 -9.26 -21.20
CA PHE A 95 -4.03 -9.28 -22.48
C PHE A 95 -3.17 -8.88 -23.68
N LEU A 96 -1.87 -8.62 -23.47
CA LEU A 96 -0.92 -8.55 -24.57
C LEU A 96 -0.45 -9.98 -24.82
N ASP A 97 -1.24 -10.74 -25.56
CA ASP A 97 -0.71 -11.88 -26.31
C ASP A 97 0.31 -11.32 -27.33
N ASP A 98 1.51 -11.89 -27.35
CA ASP A 98 2.53 -11.64 -28.38
C ASP A 98 2.01 -12.18 -29.74
N ASP A 99 1.30 -11.35 -30.49
CA ASP A 99 1.03 -11.55 -31.94
C ASP A 99 1.70 -10.44 -32.77
#